data_AF-A0A941JFP0-F1
#
_entry.id   AF-A0A941JFP0-F1
#
_cell.length_a   1.000
_cell.length_b   1.000
_cell.length_c   1.000
_cell.angle_alpha   90.00
_cell.angle_beta   90.00
_cell.angle_gamma   90.00
#
_symmetry.space_group_name_H-M   'P 1'
#
loop_
_entity.id
_entity.type
_entity.pdbx_description
1 polymer ?
#
loop_
_entity_poly.entity_id
_entity_poly.type
_entity_poly.pdbx_seq_one_letter_code
_entity_poly.pdbx_strand_id
1 'polypeptide(L)'
;MKETKTISITEELIETPKMIEVYLDDAWQTAFCYGLAYEKPKQNWQRAKLLLTIIAGNDSTVQAMKAAIDIGSSGLSFGNGEKGLTDYTYTKELELYTEKGKYEKFPMTIINNRKAIVVVHDELMGNDDYILSFTGDPAEDLRTVLGGGKFGLHILPEWKDIIFHEFLNIGILQSVDIYFDSKLFPKGFSLFKLQATEEEVDNLISKMIKEKKLRFRKEGTGTEVEMVSDLTEYMQQNVEGMINKVSREVSPIHNPLVDHISPKISTYKRELFPVQAHVSTAVAKKLAKSKAVIIQGEMSTGSAARSAISVA
;
A
#
# COMPACT_ATOMS: atom_id res chain seq x y z
N MET A 1 11.34 -20.97 23.01
CA MET A 1 10.92 -22.02 22.06
C MET A 1 9.57 -22.55 22.52
N LYS A 2 8.49 -22.04 21.93
CA LYS A 2 7.14 -22.61 22.08
C LYS A 2 6.90 -23.41 20.81
N GLU A 3 6.48 -24.66 20.98
CA GLU A 3 6.23 -25.61 19.90
C GLU A 3 5.23 -25.03 18.91
N THR A 4 5.74 -24.63 17.75
CA THR A 4 4.96 -24.41 16.54
C THR A 4 4.44 -25.77 16.12
N LYS A 5 3.17 -26.06 16.37
CA LYS A 5 2.49 -27.20 15.73
C LYS A 5 2.34 -26.86 14.24
N THR A 6 3.40 -27.09 13.48
CA THR A 6 3.31 -27.30 12.04
C THR A 6 2.44 -28.54 11.86
N ILE A 7 1.18 -28.36 11.47
CA ILE A 7 0.30 -29.47 11.14
C ILE A 7 0.84 -30.05 9.83
N SER A 8 1.65 -31.10 9.98
CA SER A 8 2.15 -31.93 8.88
C SER A 8 0.97 -32.63 8.20
N ILE A 9 0.87 -32.46 6.89
CA ILE A 9 -0.25 -32.92 6.06
C ILE A 9 -0.03 -34.39 5.70
N THR A 10 -0.78 -35.29 6.34
CA THR A 10 -0.89 -36.72 6.00
C THR A 10 -1.97 -36.95 4.93
N GLU A 11 -1.92 -38.10 4.25
CA GLU A 11 -2.86 -38.57 3.21
C GLU A 11 -4.33 -38.73 3.68
N GLU A 12 -4.65 -38.32 4.92
CA GLU A 12 -5.95 -38.42 5.61
C GLU A 12 -7.06 -37.50 5.07
N LEU A 13 -6.74 -36.52 4.21
CA LEU A 13 -7.68 -35.49 3.70
C LEU A 13 -8.88 -36.02 2.89
N ILE A 14 -8.87 -37.30 2.44
CA ILE A 14 -9.99 -37.90 1.71
C ILE A 14 -11.06 -38.44 2.68
N GLU A 15 -10.66 -38.89 3.86
CA GLU A 15 -11.59 -39.44 4.87
C GLU A 15 -12.00 -38.39 5.92
N THR A 16 -11.11 -37.43 6.20
CA THR A 16 -11.38 -36.33 7.13
C THR A 16 -11.12 -34.94 6.51
N PRO A 17 -11.88 -34.51 5.48
CA PRO A 17 -11.71 -33.17 4.89
C PRO A 17 -11.98 -32.05 5.90
N LYS A 18 -11.26 -30.93 5.79
CA LYS A 18 -11.62 -29.71 6.52
C LYS A 18 -12.84 -29.06 5.89
N MET A 19 -13.79 -28.67 6.74
CA MET A 19 -15.07 -28.12 6.34
C MET A 19 -15.43 -26.88 7.17
N ILE A 20 -16.27 -26.04 6.60
CA ILE A 20 -16.98 -24.96 7.29
C ILE A 20 -18.46 -25.27 7.30
N GLU A 21 -19.09 -25.07 8.45
CA GLU A 21 -20.51 -25.26 8.65
C GLU A 21 -21.16 -23.93 9.07
N VAL A 22 -22.35 -23.68 8.54
CA VAL A 22 -23.21 -22.56 8.97
C VAL A 22 -24.65 -23.02 9.12
N TYR A 23 -25.32 -22.49 10.14
CA TYR A 23 -26.76 -22.65 10.33
C TYR A 23 -27.49 -21.46 9.71
N LEU A 24 -28.34 -21.71 8.72
CA LEU A 24 -29.13 -20.68 8.05
C LEU A 24 -30.49 -21.26 7.64
N ASP A 25 -31.57 -20.50 7.85
CA ASP A 25 -32.95 -20.86 7.46
C ASP A 25 -33.37 -22.27 7.90
N ASP A 26 -33.09 -22.62 9.16
CA ASP A 26 -33.40 -23.91 9.78
C ASP A 26 -32.73 -25.15 9.13
N ALA A 27 -31.65 -24.94 8.38
CA ALA A 27 -30.83 -26.00 7.81
C ALA A 27 -29.33 -25.78 8.05
N TRP A 28 -28.62 -26.88 8.31
CA TRP A 28 -27.17 -26.89 8.34
C TRP A 28 -26.63 -26.99 6.91
N GLN A 29 -25.73 -26.07 6.56
CA GLN A 29 -25.03 -26.07 5.29
C GLN A 29 -23.54 -26.31 5.55
N THR A 30 -22.94 -27.25 4.82
CA THR A 30 -21.52 -27.59 4.96
C THR A 30 -20.78 -27.41 3.64
N ALA A 31 -19.60 -26.81 3.68
CA ALA A 31 -18.74 -26.56 2.53
C ALA A 31 -17.31 -27.04 2.81
N PHE A 32 -16.59 -27.47 1.78
CA PHE A 32 -15.17 -27.79 1.89
C PHE A 32 -14.36 -26.51 2.10
N CYS A 33 -13.39 -26.55 3.00
CA CYS A 33 -12.50 -25.44 3.29
C CYS A 33 -11.06 -25.79 2.88
N TYR A 34 -10.50 -25.00 1.97
CA TYR A 34 -9.14 -25.19 1.43
C TYR A 34 -8.13 -24.15 1.94
N GLY A 35 -8.62 -23.14 2.66
CA GLY A 35 -7.83 -22.11 3.29
C GLY A 35 -8.64 -21.42 4.38
N LEU A 36 -8.05 -21.18 5.55
CA LEU A 36 -8.67 -20.47 6.66
C LEU A 36 -7.60 -19.69 7.44
N ALA A 37 -7.78 -18.37 7.53
CA ALA A 37 -7.08 -17.52 8.46
C ALA A 37 -8.07 -16.85 9.40
N TYR A 38 -7.73 -16.80 10.69
CA TYR A 38 -8.58 -16.20 11.70
C TYR A 38 -7.75 -15.44 12.74
N GLU A 39 -8.35 -14.40 13.30
CA GLU A 39 -7.77 -13.71 14.44
C GLU A 39 -8.11 -14.47 15.72
N LYS A 40 -7.09 -14.82 16.50
CA LYS A 40 -7.29 -15.51 17.79
C LYS A 40 -8.08 -14.59 18.73
N PRO A 41 -9.05 -15.16 19.47
CA PRO A 41 -9.83 -14.36 20.41
C PRO A 41 -8.93 -13.81 21.52
N LYS A 42 -9.16 -12.56 21.93
CA LYS A 42 -8.42 -11.94 23.03
C LYS A 42 -8.76 -12.56 24.38
N GLN A 43 -9.92 -13.20 24.50
CA GLN A 43 -10.40 -13.88 25.70
C GLN A 43 -11.04 -15.22 25.34
N ASN A 44 -10.88 -16.25 26.19
CA ASN A 44 -11.30 -17.64 25.89
C ASN A 44 -12.81 -17.83 25.59
N TRP A 45 -13.65 -16.88 25.97
CA TRP A 45 -15.11 -16.91 25.71
C TRP A 45 -15.51 -16.17 24.43
N GLN A 46 -14.57 -15.50 23.76
CA GLN A 46 -14.81 -14.83 22.49
C GLN A 46 -14.57 -15.81 21.33
N ARG A 47 -15.41 -15.69 20.29
CA ARG A 47 -15.23 -16.42 19.03
C ARG A 47 -14.07 -15.84 18.24
N ALA A 48 -13.44 -16.65 17.39
CA ALA A 48 -12.37 -16.17 16.51
C ALA A 48 -12.95 -15.34 15.35
N LYS A 49 -12.29 -14.24 14.98
CA LYS A 49 -12.71 -13.40 13.85
C LYS A 49 -12.27 -14.06 12.56
N LEU A 50 -13.17 -14.25 11.61
CA LEU A 50 -12.79 -14.72 10.27
C LEU A 50 -12.03 -13.61 9.53
N LEU A 51 -10.79 -13.88 9.12
CA LEU A 51 -9.98 -12.98 8.30
C LEU A 51 -10.01 -13.39 6.83
N LEU A 52 -9.85 -14.68 6.56
CA LEU A 52 -9.88 -15.22 5.21
C LEU A 52 -10.40 -16.66 5.21
N THR A 53 -11.19 -17.00 4.21
CA THR A 53 -11.52 -18.40 3.93
C THR A 53 -11.61 -18.68 2.43
N ILE A 54 -11.25 -19.90 2.05
CA ILE A 54 -11.41 -20.42 0.69
C ILE A 54 -12.35 -21.60 0.78
N ILE A 55 -13.56 -21.43 0.25
CA ILE A 55 -14.63 -22.43 0.33
C ILE A 55 -15.01 -22.96 -1.05
N ALA A 56 -15.32 -24.26 -1.14
CA ALA A 56 -15.98 -24.83 -2.31
C ALA A 56 -17.10 -25.79 -1.90
N GLY A 57 -18.14 -25.85 -2.72
CA GLY A 57 -19.30 -26.69 -2.51
C GLY A 57 -20.30 -26.53 -3.65
N ASN A 58 -21.50 -27.03 -3.46
CA ASN A 58 -22.60 -26.80 -4.40
C ASN A 58 -22.99 -25.32 -4.40
N ASP A 59 -23.54 -24.84 -5.51
CA ASP A 59 -23.83 -23.41 -5.70
C ASP A 59 -24.75 -22.86 -4.60
N SER A 60 -25.80 -23.59 -4.22
CA SER A 60 -26.71 -23.23 -3.12
C SER A 60 -25.99 -23.05 -1.79
N THR A 61 -25.13 -24.00 -1.40
CA THR A 61 -24.36 -23.95 -0.14
C THR A 61 -23.38 -22.78 -0.15
N VAL A 62 -22.70 -22.54 -1.28
CA VAL A 62 -21.76 -21.43 -1.41
C VAL A 62 -22.48 -20.07 -1.32
N GLN A 63 -23.67 -19.94 -1.90
CA GLN A 63 -24.49 -18.73 -1.75
C GLN A 63 -25.01 -18.55 -0.32
N ALA A 64 -25.42 -19.63 0.35
CA ALA A 64 -25.83 -19.58 1.76
C ALA A 64 -24.66 -19.12 2.66
N MET A 65 -23.46 -19.67 2.44
CA MET A 65 -22.24 -19.26 3.16
C MET A 65 -21.93 -17.77 2.93
N LYS A 66 -22.00 -17.31 1.68
CA LYS A 66 -21.83 -15.90 1.34
C LYS A 66 -22.80 -15.01 2.09
N ALA A 67 -24.08 -15.36 2.09
CA ALA A 67 -25.12 -14.59 2.77
C ALA A 67 -24.88 -14.56 4.28
N ALA A 68 -24.52 -15.70 4.88
CA ALA A 68 -24.22 -15.77 6.31
C ALA A 68 -23.01 -14.90 6.70
N ILE A 69 -21.95 -14.90 5.89
CA ILE A 69 -20.77 -14.06 6.12
C ILE A 69 -21.17 -12.57 6.03
N ASP A 70 -21.93 -12.18 5.01
CA ASP A 70 -22.34 -10.77 4.79
C ASP A 70 -23.23 -10.24 5.90
N ILE A 71 -24.13 -11.06 6.42
CA ILE A 71 -25.06 -10.67 7.49
C ILE A 71 -24.34 -10.48 8.83
N GLY A 72 -23.13 -11.01 8.97
CA GLY A 72 -22.38 -11.00 10.23
C GLY A 72 -22.80 -12.15 11.15
N SER A 73 -22.91 -13.36 10.60
CA SER A 73 -23.31 -14.53 11.38
C SER A 73 -22.27 -14.87 12.45
N SER A 74 -22.77 -15.20 13.63
CA SER A 74 -21.96 -15.74 14.73
C SER A 74 -22.00 -17.28 14.79
N GLY A 75 -22.71 -17.93 13.86
CA GLY A 75 -22.91 -19.38 13.81
C GLY A 75 -22.00 -20.11 12.81
N LEU A 76 -20.92 -19.45 12.35
CA LEU A 76 -19.92 -20.10 11.50
C LEU A 76 -19.01 -20.97 12.35
N SER A 77 -18.72 -22.17 11.87
CA SER A 77 -17.77 -23.03 12.54
C SER A 77 -16.85 -23.72 11.54
N PHE A 78 -15.65 -24.03 12.00
CA PHE A 78 -14.63 -24.77 11.25
C PHE A 78 -14.32 -26.08 11.95
N GLY A 79 -14.09 -27.13 11.18
CA GLY A 79 -13.82 -28.45 11.72
C GLY A 79 -13.51 -29.50 10.65
N ASN A 80 -13.66 -30.77 11.02
CA ASN A 80 -13.47 -31.91 10.12
C ASN A 80 -14.83 -32.48 9.71
N GLY A 81 -14.96 -32.92 8.48
CA GLY A 81 -16.01 -33.86 8.09
C GLY A 81 -15.48 -35.28 8.17
N GLU A 82 -16.12 -36.18 8.89
CA GLU A 82 -15.81 -37.61 8.84
C GLU A 82 -16.65 -38.28 7.76
N LYS A 83 -16.01 -38.95 6.80
CA LYS A 83 -16.70 -39.59 5.69
C LYS A 83 -17.57 -40.76 6.16
N GLY A 84 -18.88 -40.61 6.08
CA GLY A 84 -19.85 -41.68 6.24
C GLY A 84 -20.11 -42.44 4.93
N LEU A 85 -21.11 -43.33 4.96
CA LEU A 85 -21.50 -44.14 3.80
C LEU A 85 -22.14 -43.32 2.66
N THR A 86 -22.86 -42.25 2.99
CA THR A 86 -23.53 -41.35 2.02
C THR A 86 -23.09 -39.90 2.16
N ASP A 87 -22.84 -39.45 3.39
CA ASP A 87 -22.59 -38.04 3.71
C ASP A 87 -21.41 -37.88 4.68
N TYR A 88 -20.92 -36.65 4.84
CA TYR A 88 -19.91 -36.33 5.84
C TYR A 88 -20.59 -35.93 7.15
N THR A 89 -20.14 -36.53 8.27
CA THR A 89 -20.55 -36.12 9.61
C THR A 89 -19.61 -35.01 10.08
N TYR A 90 -20.13 -33.82 10.35
CA TYR A 90 -19.30 -32.68 10.73
C TYR A 90 -18.98 -32.68 12.22
N THR A 91 -17.69 -32.52 12.54
CA THR A 91 -17.16 -32.37 13.89
C THR A 91 -16.49 -31.02 14.03
N LYS A 92 -17.09 -30.16 14.87
CA LYS A 92 -16.65 -28.79 15.13
C LYS A 92 -15.32 -28.74 15.90
N GLU A 93 -14.38 -27.94 15.41
CA GLU A 93 -13.12 -27.62 16.10
C GLU A 93 -13.07 -26.18 16.63
N LEU A 94 -13.60 -25.23 15.85
CA LEU A 94 -13.46 -23.80 16.10
C LEU A 94 -14.78 -23.06 15.76
N GLU A 95 -15.19 -22.14 16.63
CA GLU A 95 -16.28 -21.21 16.34
C GLU A 95 -15.73 -19.87 15.82
N LEU A 96 -16.35 -19.38 14.76
CA LEU A 96 -15.99 -18.17 14.06
C LEU A 96 -17.16 -17.16 14.12
N TYR A 97 -16.83 -15.89 14.11
CA TYR A 97 -17.78 -14.83 13.84
C TYR A 97 -17.34 -14.01 12.64
N THR A 98 -18.32 -13.40 11.95
CA THR A 98 -18.07 -12.48 10.84
C THR A 98 -18.61 -11.09 11.15
N GLU A 99 -17.94 -10.07 10.63
CA GLU A 99 -18.41 -8.69 10.67
C GLU A 99 -19.30 -8.36 9.46
N LYS A 100 -20.47 -7.78 9.74
CA LYS A 100 -21.46 -7.48 8.71
C LYS A 100 -20.90 -6.51 7.66
N GLY A 101 -20.90 -6.91 6.39
CA GLY A 101 -20.51 -6.07 5.25
C GLY A 101 -19.03 -5.68 5.18
N LYS A 102 -18.14 -6.47 5.79
CA LYS A 102 -16.68 -6.23 5.84
C LYS A 102 -15.84 -7.25 5.05
N TYR A 103 -16.45 -7.87 4.04
CA TYR A 103 -15.82 -8.95 3.29
C TYR A 103 -15.99 -8.77 1.78
N GLU A 104 -14.87 -8.90 1.08
CA GLU A 104 -14.80 -9.00 -0.37
C GLU A 104 -14.72 -10.46 -0.82
N LYS A 105 -15.30 -10.74 -1.99
CA LYS A 105 -15.54 -12.10 -2.46
C LYS A 105 -15.07 -12.28 -3.89
N PHE A 106 -14.10 -13.16 -4.07
CA PHE A 106 -13.52 -13.43 -5.38
C PHE A 106 -13.84 -14.86 -5.80
N PRO A 107 -14.50 -15.07 -6.96
CA PRO A 107 -14.61 -16.40 -7.52
C PRO A 107 -13.22 -16.88 -7.95
N MET A 108 -12.88 -18.12 -7.61
CA MET A 108 -11.65 -18.76 -8.07
C MET A 108 -11.95 -20.18 -8.57
N THR A 109 -11.06 -20.70 -9.41
CA THR A 109 -11.12 -22.10 -9.84
C THR A 109 -9.98 -22.86 -9.20
N ILE A 110 -10.32 -23.93 -8.49
CA ILE A 110 -9.37 -24.85 -7.87
C ILE A 110 -9.08 -26.02 -8.84
N ILE A 111 -7.97 -26.73 -8.63
CA ILE A 111 -7.58 -27.95 -9.36
C ILE A 111 -8.80 -28.88 -9.53
N ASN A 112 -8.94 -29.45 -10.73
CA ASN A 112 -10.11 -30.21 -11.23
C ASN A 112 -11.34 -29.36 -11.60
N ASN A 113 -11.14 -28.09 -11.96
CA ASN A 113 -12.18 -27.18 -12.46
C ASN A 113 -13.36 -26.98 -11.48
N ARG A 114 -13.11 -27.19 -10.19
CA ARG A 114 -14.10 -26.95 -9.14
C ARG A 114 -14.15 -25.46 -8.85
N LYS A 115 -15.36 -24.89 -8.89
CA LYS A 115 -15.61 -23.51 -8.51
C LYS A 115 -15.45 -23.37 -7.00
N ALA A 116 -14.64 -22.42 -6.58
CA ALA A 116 -14.46 -22.04 -5.19
C ALA A 116 -14.56 -20.53 -5.05
N ILE A 117 -14.67 -20.07 -3.82
CA ILE A 117 -14.80 -18.66 -3.51
C ILE A 117 -13.81 -18.33 -2.41
N VAL A 118 -12.99 -17.32 -2.67
CA VAL A 118 -12.17 -16.67 -1.66
C VAL A 118 -13.02 -15.59 -1.03
N VAL A 119 -13.13 -15.62 0.29
CA VAL A 119 -13.75 -14.57 1.08
C VAL A 119 -12.65 -13.95 1.93
N VAL A 120 -12.44 -12.65 1.75
CA VAL A 120 -11.33 -11.89 2.34
C VAL A 120 -11.92 -10.74 3.12
N HIS A 121 -11.49 -10.57 4.36
CA HIS A 121 -11.88 -9.41 5.18
C HIS A 121 -11.26 -8.13 4.59
N ASP A 122 -11.98 -7.00 4.63
CA ASP A 122 -11.51 -5.72 4.08
C ASP A 122 -10.13 -5.30 4.65
N GLU A 123 -9.89 -5.58 5.94
CA GLU A 123 -8.60 -5.37 6.62
C GLU A 123 -7.39 -6.08 5.94
N LEU A 124 -7.62 -7.09 5.08
CA LEU A 124 -6.58 -7.77 4.32
C LEU A 124 -6.41 -7.20 2.90
N MET A 125 -7.34 -6.37 2.43
CA MET A 125 -7.43 -5.93 1.02
C MET A 125 -6.74 -4.58 0.75
N GLY A 126 -6.41 -3.79 1.78
CA GLY A 126 -5.57 -2.60 1.59
C GLY A 126 -5.54 -1.63 2.76
N ASN A 127 -4.35 -1.05 3.01
CA ASN A 127 -4.04 0.00 3.99
C ASN A 127 -4.18 -0.33 5.48
N ASP A 128 -4.56 -1.54 5.85
CA ASP A 128 -4.69 -1.95 7.25
C ASP A 128 -3.47 -2.72 7.77
N ASP A 129 -3.59 -3.23 9.00
CA ASP A 129 -2.51 -3.87 9.75
C ASP A 129 -2.12 -5.27 9.23
N TYR A 130 -2.63 -5.74 8.09
CA TYR A 130 -2.37 -7.11 7.63
C TYR A 130 -1.72 -7.18 6.26
N ILE A 131 -0.85 -8.17 6.09
CA ILE A 131 -0.06 -8.42 4.89
C ILE A 131 -0.28 -9.86 4.47
N LEU A 132 -0.96 -10.03 3.34
CA LEU A 132 -1.28 -11.34 2.79
C LEU A 132 -0.39 -11.66 1.59
N SER A 133 0.35 -12.76 1.66
CA SER A 133 1.25 -13.22 0.60
C SER A 133 0.77 -14.52 -0.01
N PHE A 134 0.41 -14.48 -1.29
CA PHE A 134 -0.01 -15.64 -2.10
C PHE A 134 1.12 -16.25 -2.94
N THR A 135 2.14 -15.45 -3.28
CA THR A 135 3.13 -15.79 -4.32
C THR A 135 4.48 -16.22 -3.78
N GLY A 136 4.67 -16.14 -2.46
CA GLY A 136 5.86 -16.62 -1.75
C GLY A 136 6.96 -15.59 -1.54
N ASP A 137 6.68 -14.29 -1.75
CA ASP A 137 7.60 -13.19 -1.39
C ASP A 137 6.94 -12.18 -0.44
N PRO A 138 6.83 -12.51 0.86
CA PRO A 138 6.25 -11.61 1.85
C PRO A 138 7.00 -10.28 2.01
N ALA A 139 8.27 -10.21 1.62
CA ALA A 139 9.07 -9.00 1.73
C ALA A 139 8.65 -7.97 0.67
N GLU A 140 8.32 -8.42 -0.54
CA GLU A 140 7.76 -7.57 -1.60
C GLU A 140 6.36 -7.06 -1.24
N ASP A 141 5.53 -7.92 -0.65
CA ASP A 141 4.21 -7.54 -0.17
C ASP A 141 4.31 -6.51 0.97
N LEU A 142 5.25 -6.70 1.91
CA LEU A 142 5.56 -5.70 2.93
C LEU A 142 6.03 -4.38 2.33
N ARG A 143 6.90 -4.41 1.31
CA ARG A 143 7.37 -3.21 0.60
C ARG A 143 6.20 -2.43 0.00
N THR A 144 5.22 -3.14 -0.57
CA THR A 144 4.03 -2.56 -1.19
C THR A 144 3.12 -1.93 -0.14
N VAL A 145 2.92 -2.59 1.01
CA VAL A 145 2.14 -2.05 2.13
C VAL A 145 2.80 -0.81 2.74
N LEU A 146 4.12 -0.82 2.92
CA LEU A 146 4.88 0.35 3.40
C LEU A 146 4.88 1.51 2.40
N GLY A 147 4.87 1.22 1.09
CA GLY A 147 4.72 2.23 0.04
C GLY A 147 3.29 2.74 -0.16
N GLY A 148 2.30 2.12 0.49
CA GLY A 148 0.90 2.50 0.44
C GLY A 148 0.59 3.77 1.22
N GLY A 149 -0.68 4.21 1.18
CA GLY A 149 -1.10 5.50 1.71
C GLY A 149 -0.98 5.68 3.23
N LYS A 150 -0.91 4.60 4.00
CA LYS A 150 -0.79 4.64 5.47
C LYS A 150 0.59 5.02 5.98
N PHE A 151 1.65 4.66 5.24
CA PHE A 151 3.03 4.91 5.65
C PHE A 151 3.77 5.83 4.67
N GLY A 152 3.43 5.79 3.37
CA GLY A 152 4.06 6.64 2.35
C GLY A 152 5.57 6.41 2.17
N LEU A 153 6.09 5.26 2.64
CA LEU A 153 7.51 4.96 2.62
C LEU A 153 7.86 4.18 1.36
N HIS A 154 8.44 4.87 0.39
CA HIS A 154 8.98 4.26 -0.83
C HIS A 154 10.28 3.51 -0.53
N ILE A 155 10.14 2.28 -0.04
CA ILE A 155 11.25 1.38 0.27
C ILE A 155 11.89 0.85 -1.02
N LEU A 156 13.23 0.92 -1.10
CA LEU A 156 14.01 0.38 -2.20
C LEU A 156 13.87 -1.16 -2.27
N PRO A 157 13.79 -1.78 -3.46
CA PRO A 157 13.67 -3.23 -3.60
C PRO A 157 14.76 -4.02 -2.87
N GLU A 158 15.97 -3.48 -2.78
CA GLU A 158 17.11 -4.11 -2.11
C GLU A 158 17.00 -4.14 -0.59
N TRP A 159 16.16 -3.28 -0.03
CA TRP A 159 15.96 -3.17 1.41
C TRP A 159 14.87 -4.11 1.93
N LYS A 160 14.06 -4.69 1.02
CA LYS A 160 12.86 -5.46 1.39
C LYS A 160 13.17 -6.60 2.37
N ASP A 161 14.18 -7.40 2.07
CA ASP A 161 14.53 -8.58 2.87
C ASP A 161 15.08 -8.18 4.25
N ILE A 162 15.91 -7.13 4.26
CA ILE A 162 16.53 -6.62 5.50
C ILE A 162 15.46 -6.07 6.44
N ILE A 163 14.52 -5.28 5.90
CA ILE A 163 13.40 -4.71 6.64
C ILE A 163 12.48 -5.81 7.15
N PHE A 164 12.13 -6.77 6.29
CA PHE A 164 11.28 -7.90 6.67
C PHE A 164 11.85 -8.69 7.86
N HIS A 165 13.13 -9.05 7.81
CA HIS A 165 13.78 -9.77 8.91
C HIS A 165 13.88 -8.93 10.19
N GLU A 166 14.20 -7.64 10.09
CA GLU A 166 14.26 -6.77 11.26
C GLU A 166 12.88 -6.60 11.91
N PHE A 167 11.81 -6.47 11.11
CA PHE A 167 10.44 -6.31 11.60
C PHE A 167 9.95 -7.57 12.32
N LEU A 168 10.32 -8.76 11.83
CA LEU A 168 10.08 -10.03 12.52
C LEU A 168 10.87 -10.12 13.83
N ASN A 169 12.15 -9.72 13.83
CA ASN A 169 13.02 -9.80 15.00
C ASN A 169 12.57 -8.86 16.13
N ILE A 170 12.10 -7.66 15.78
CA ILE A 170 11.60 -6.68 16.76
C ILE A 170 10.17 -7.03 17.21
N GLY A 171 9.46 -7.89 16.46
CA GLY A 171 8.10 -8.32 16.77
C GLY A 171 7.01 -7.34 16.34
N ILE A 172 7.36 -6.35 15.51
CA ILE A 172 6.41 -5.45 14.84
C ILE A 172 5.59 -6.24 13.82
N LEU A 173 6.21 -7.21 13.16
CA LEU A 173 5.53 -8.13 12.26
C LEU A 173 5.29 -9.46 12.97
N GLN A 174 4.01 -9.84 13.09
CA GLN A 174 3.59 -11.08 13.73
C GLN A 174 2.98 -12.02 12.69
N SER A 175 3.49 -13.25 12.59
CA SER A 175 2.89 -14.27 11.74
C SER A 175 1.53 -14.68 12.30
N VAL A 176 0.51 -14.66 11.46
CA VAL A 176 -0.82 -15.20 11.76
C VAL A 176 -0.88 -16.64 11.28
N ASP A 177 -1.42 -17.53 12.12
CA ASP A 177 -1.59 -18.93 11.75
C ASP A 177 -2.62 -19.05 10.64
N ILE A 178 -2.28 -19.80 9.59
CA ILE A 178 -3.18 -20.09 8.48
C ILE A 178 -3.23 -21.58 8.24
N TYR A 179 -4.44 -22.09 8.10
CA TYR A 179 -4.68 -23.39 7.50
C TYR A 179 -4.78 -23.23 5.98
N PHE A 180 -4.08 -24.05 5.20
CA PHE A 180 -4.27 -24.14 3.75
C PHE A 180 -3.92 -25.54 3.25
N ASP A 181 -4.56 -25.95 2.15
CA ASP A 181 -4.22 -27.21 1.49
C ASP A 181 -2.95 -27.05 0.65
N SER A 182 -1.86 -27.71 1.06
CA SER A 182 -0.57 -27.64 0.38
C SER A 182 -0.58 -28.20 -1.03
N LYS A 183 -1.54 -29.08 -1.38
CA LYS A 183 -1.67 -29.60 -2.75
C LYS A 183 -2.23 -28.55 -3.70
N LEU A 184 -3.05 -27.64 -3.17
CA LEU A 184 -3.64 -26.55 -3.94
C LEU A 184 -2.76 -25.29 -3.98
N PHE A 185 -1.99 -25.06 -2.92
CA PHE A 185 -1.12 -23.89 -2.77
C PHE A 185 0.36 -24.29 -2.58
N PRO A 186 1.05 -24.78 -3.63
CA PRO A 186 2.40 -25.32 -3.52
C PRO A 186 3.47 -24.26 -3.21
N LYS A 187 3.20 -22.98 -3.51
CA LYS A 187 4.09 -21.85 -3.20
C LYS A 187 3.97 -21.37 -1.74
N GLY A 188 3.07 -21.97 -0.97
CA GLY A 188 2.78 -21.57 0.39
C GLY A 188 1.84 -20.37 0.46
N PHE A 189 1.28 -20.16 1.65
CA PHE A 189 0.35 -19.09 1.93
C PHE A 189 0.71 -18.49 3.29
N SER A 190 0.97 -17.19 3.34
CA SER A 190 1.48 -16.51 4.54
C SER A 190 0.72 -15.22 4.82
N LEU A 191 0.48 -14.94 6.10
CA LEU A 191 -0.29 -13.80 6.58
C LEU A 191 0.47 -13.25 7.77
N PHE A 192 0.70 -11.95 7.73
CA PHE A 192 1.37 -11.23 8.80
C PHE A 192 0.50 -10.09 9.27
N LYS A 193 0.60 -9.77 10.56
CA LYS A 193 0.00 -8.60 11.18
C LYS A 193 1.10 -7.62 11.57
N LEU A 194 1.03 -6.42 11.03
CA LEU A 194 1.86 -5.27 11.34
C LEU A 194 1.25 -4.51 12.53
N GLN A 195 1.92 -4.54 13.67
CA GLN A 195 1.54 -3.78 14.87
C GLN A 195 2.52 -2.63 15.06
N ALA A 196 2.41 -1.60 14.23
CA ALA A 196 3.20 -0.38 14.38
C ALA A 196 2.46 0.84 13.84
N THR A 197 2.75 1.97 14.45
CA THR A 197 2.34 3.30 13.97
C THR A 197 3.28 3.80 12.87
N GLU A 198 2.83 4.79 12.10
CA GLU A 198 3.65 5.45 11.07
C GLU A 198 4.96 6.00 11.67
N GLU A 199 4.87 6.68 12.82
CA GLU A 199 6.04 7.23 13.51
C GLU A 199 7.03 6.16 13.96
N GLU A 200 6.55 5.01 14.45
CA GLU A 200 7.42 3.91 14.87
C GLU A 200 8.16 3.29 13.68
N VAL A 201 7.46 3.11 12.56
CA VAL A 201 8.05 2.59 11.32
C VAL A 201 9.08 3.56 10.78
N ASP A 202 8.77 4.86 10.69
CA ASP A 202 9.71 5.87 10.19
C ASP A 202 10.97 5.98 11.08
N ASN A 203 10.78 5.99 12.41
CA ASN A 203 11.89 6.00 13.36
C ASN A 203 12.77 4.75 13.22
N LEU A 204 12.16 3.58 12.97
CA LEU A 204 12.89 2.33 12.79
C LEU A 204 13.71 2.37 11.49
N ILE A 205 13.11 2.76 10.37
CA ILE A 205 13.81 2.88 9.09
C ILE A 205 14.95 3.91 9.20
N SER A 206 14.69 5.06 9.81
CA SER A 206 15.69 6.08 10.11
C SER A 206 16.85 5.54 10.95
N LYS A 207 16.56 4.72 11.97
CA LYS A 207 17.57 4.05 12.78
C LYS A 207 18.39 3.06 11.95
N MET A 208 17.76 2.22 11.14
CA MET A 208 18.44 1.25 10.29
C MET A 208 19.36 1.90 9.24
N ILE A 209 18.98 3.07 8.72
CA ILE A 209 19.82 3.90 7.84
C ILE A 209 21.04 4.45 8.62
N LYS A 210 20.81 5.03 9.81
CA LYS A 210 21.89 5.56 10.67
C LYS A 210 22.88 4.48 11.10
N GLU A 211 22.39 3.27 11.37
CA GLU A 211 23.19 2.09 11.71
C GLU A 211 23.88 1.44 10.49
N LYS A 212 23.68 1.99 9.28
CA LYS A 212 24.22 1.48 8.01
C LYS A 212 23.81 0.03 7.68
N LYS A 213 22.70 -0.44 8.25
CA LYS A 213 22.02 -1.68 7.84
C LYS A 213 21.36 -1.49 6.49
N LEU A 214 20.69 -0.35 6.30
CA LEU A 214 20.17 0.09 5.01
C LEU A 214 21.20 1.02 4.37
N ARG A 215 21.78 0.58 3.26
CA ARG A 215 22.78 1.35 2.53
C ARG A 215 22.18 1.88 1.25
N PHE A 216 22.36 3.17 1.02
CA PHE A 216 22.16 3.75 -0.30
C PHE A 216 23.29 3.28 -1.21
N ARG A 217 22.96 2.88 -2.43
CA ARG A 217 23.97 2.67 -3.46
C ARG A 217 24.70 3.99 -3.69
N LYS A 218 26.03 3.94 -3.68
CA LYS A 218 26.87 5.13 -3.90
C LYS A 218 26.87 5.56 -5.37
N GLU A 219 26.50 4.65 -6.27
CA GLU A 219 26.48 4.86 -7.73
C GLU A 219 25.17 4.28 -8.29
N GLY A 220 24.48 5.08 -9.11
CA GLY A 220 23.28 4.66 -9.82
C GLY A 220 23.64 4.03 -11.16
N THR A 221 22.81 3.10 -11.63
CA THR A 221 22.98 2.41 -12.93
C THR A 221 22.61 3.28 -14.13
N GLY A 222 22.02 4.46 -13.93
CA GLY A 222 21.55 5.34 -15.00
C GLY A 222 20.26 4.88 -15.69
N THR A 223 19.73 3.71 -15.34
CA THR A 223 18.53 3.12 -15.96
C THR A 223 17.27 3.99 -15.82
N GLU A 224 17.10 4.71 -14.71
CA GLU A 224 16.01 5.69 -14.55
C GLU A 224 16.15 6.86 -15.54
N VAL A 225 17.38 7.26 -15.87
CA VAL A 225 17.65 8.31 -16.87
C VAL A 225 17.35 7.80 -18.28
N GLU A 226 17.55 6.50 -18.55
CA GLU A 226 17.17 5.87 -19.82
C GLU A 226 15.65 5.78 -19.99
N MET A 227 14.88 5.76 -18.89
CA MET A 227 13.42 5.78 -18.90
C MET A 227 12.84 7.19 -19.07
N VAL A 228 13.66 8.24 -18.93
CA VAL A 228 13.27 9.62 -19.23
C VAL A 228 13.15 9.78 -20.74
N SER A 229 11.91 9.67 -21.23
CA SER A 229 11.62 9.84 -22.66
C SER A 229 11.44 11.30 -23.06
N ASP A 230 11.01 12.17 -22.13
CA ASP A 230 10.81 13.60 -22.34
C ASP A 230 11.51 14.44 -21.26
N LEU A 231 12.33 15.40 -21.72
CA LEU A 231 13.01 16.37 -20.88
C LEU A 231 12.00 17.24 -20.11
N THR A 232 10.84 17.52 -20.70
CA THR A 232 9.80 18.35 -20.07
C THR A 232 9.23 17.66 -18.83
N GLU A 233 8.93 16.37 -18.92
CA GLU A 233 8.43 15.56 -17.82
C GLU A 233 9.47 15.43 -16.70
N TYR A 234 10.73 15.17 -17.07
CA TYR A 234 11.82 15.14 -16.09
C TYR A 234 12.01 16.47 -15.38
N MET A 235 11.96 17.58 -16.12
CA MET A 235 12.06 18.92 -15.54
C MET A 235 10.90 19.20 -14.60
N GLN A 236 9.67 18.79 -14.93
CA GLN A 236 8.48 18.95 -14.08
C GLN A 236 8.58 18.14 -12.78
N GLN A 237 9.02 16.89 -12.86
CA GLN A 237 9.15 16.02 -11.68
C GLN A 237 10.30 16.46 -10.74
N ASN A 238 11.33 17.12 -11.29
CA ASN A 238 12.53 17.49 -10.55
C ASN A 238 12.72 19.02 -10.39
N VAL A 239 11.65 19.81 -10.57
CA VAL A 239 11.69 21.30 -10.53
C VAL A 239 12.37 21.79 -9.26
N GLU A 240 12.00 21.25 -8.10
CA GLU A 240 12.45 21.74 -6.81
C GLU A 240 13.97 21.54 -6.62
N GLY A 241 14.48 20.36 -6.96
CA GLY A 241 15.91 20.06 -6.93
C GLY A 241 16.71 20.94 -7.89
N MET A 242 16.14 21.21 -9.08
CA MET A 242 16.78 22.05 -10.08
C MET A 242 16.81 23.53 -9.66
N ILE A 243 15.70 24.07 -9.14
CA ILE A 243 15.62 25.44 -8.59
C ILE A 243 16.63 25.61 -7.45
N ASN A 244 16.74 24.62 -6.56
CA ASN A 244 17.68 24.65 -5.44
C ASN A 244 19.15 24.63 -5.90
N LYS A 245 19.45 23.97 -7.03
CA LYS A 245 20.80 23.99 -7.60
C LYS A 245 21.10 25.32 -8.29
N VAL A 246 20.17 25.81 -9.11
CA VAL A 246 20.29 27.09 -9.81
C VAL A 246 20.40 28.26 -8.84
N SER A 247 19.66 28.24 -7.73
CA SER A 247 19.71 29.30 -6.72
C SER A 247 21.02 29.36 -5.95
N ARG A 248 21.74 28.23 -5.84
CA ARG A 248 23.09 28.16 -5.23
C ARG A 248 24.18 28.64 -6.18
N GLU A 249 24.03 28.40 -7.47
CA GLU A 249 25.03 28.78 -8.48
C GLU A 249 24.82 30.21 -9.00
N VAL A 250 23.58 30.71 -8.97
CA VAL A 250 23.21 31.98 -9.58
C VAL A 250 22.31 32.79 -8.65
N SER A 251 22.85 33.88 -8.12
CA SER A 251 22.04 34.87 -7.42
C SER A 251 21.28 35.76 -8.42
N PRO A 252 19.96 35.94 -8.26
CA PRO A 252 19.20 36.81 -9.14
C PRO A 252 19.65 38.27 -8.99
N ILE A 253 19.71 39.00 -10.11
CA ILE A 253 20.10 40.41 -10.16
C ILE A 253 19.06 41.32 -9.47
N HIS A 254 17.82 40.84 -9.40
CA HIS A 254 16.75 41.45 -8.63
C HIS A 254 15.90 40.37 -7.99
N ASN A 255 15.72 40.43 -6.67
CA ASN A 255 14.85 39.52 -5.93
C ASN A 255 13.60 40.27 -5.42
N PRO A 256 12.39 40.03 -5.95
CA PRO A 256 11.18 40.72 -5.52
C PRO A 256 10.82 40.56 -4.04
N LEU A 257 11.33 39.52 -3.37
CA LEU A 257 11.07 39.25 -1.96
C LEU A 257 11.90 40.11 -1.00
N VAL A 258 13.03 40.66 -1.48
CA VAL A 258 14.03 41.34 -0.64
C VAL A 258 14.35 42.75 -1.17
N ASP A 259 14.37 42.91 -2.50
CA ASP A 259 14.72 44.16 -3.13
C ASP A 259 13.52 45.08 -3.33
N HIS A 260 13.72 46.37 -3.08
CA HIS A 260 12.74 47.39 -3.39
C HIS A 260 12.67 47.71 -4.89
N ILE A 261 11.47 48.14 -5.31
CA ILE A 261 11.18 48.66 -6.64
C ILE A 261 11.95 49.98 -6.84
N SER A 262 12.44 50.21 -8.07
CA SER A 262 13.10 51.47 -8.40
C SER A 262 12.18 52.68 -8.20
N PRO A 263 12.61 53.74 -7.49
CA PRO A 263 11.79 54.94 -7.27
C PRO A 263 11.50 55.74 -8.55
N LYS A 264 12.16 55.41 -9.67
CA LYS A 264 11.82 55.96 -10.99
C LYS A 264 10.54 55.35 -11.58
N ILE A 265 10.06 54.24 -11.04
CA ILE A 265 8.83 53.60 -11.52
C ILE A 265 7.59 54.31 -10.98
N SER A 266 7.68 54.92 -9.79
CA SER A 266 6.58 55.73 -9.23
C SER A 266 6.38 57.07 -9.93
N THR A 267 7.25 57.46 -10.86
CA THR A 267 7.08 58.70 -11.64
C THR A 267 6.28 58.52 -12.94
N TYR A 268 5.89 57.29 -13.29
CA TYR A 268 5.05 57.05 -14.48
C TYR A 268 3.60 57.49 -14.23
N LYS A 269 2.95 58.02 -15.28
CA LYS A 269 1.56 58.51 -15.23
C LYS A 269 0.53 57.43 -14.85
N ARG A 270 0.87 56.16 -15.03
CA ARG A 270 0.04 55.01 -14.65
C ARG A 270 0.79 54.19 -13.61
N GLU A 271 0.13 53.94 -12.48
CA GLU A 271 0.65 53.07 -11.45
C GLU A 271 0.74 51.62 -11.98
N LEU A 272 1.90 51.01 -11.80
CA LEU A 272 2.15 49.63 -12.19
C LEU A 272 1.72 48.69 -11.07
N PHE A 273 1.20 47.53 -11.45
CA PHE A 273 1.01 46.46 -10.48
C PHE A 273 2.38 46.02 -9.92
N PRO A 274 2.45 45.56 -8.65
CA PRO A 274 3.71 45.23 -7.99
C PRO A 274 4.62 44.30 -8.82
N VAL A 275 4.05 43.27 -9.44
CA VAL A 275 4.77 42.33 -10.31
C VAL A 275 5.38 43.03 -11.53
N GLN A 276 4.65 43.97 -12.14
CA GLN A 276 5.16 44.74 -13.29
C GLN A 276 6.30 45.66 -12.88
N ALA A 277 6.19 46.28 -11.70
CA ALA A 277 7.21 47.18 -11.17
C ALA A 277 8.53 46.47 -10.80
N HIS A 278 8.45 45.28 -10.19
CA HIS A 278 9.62 44.44 -9.94
C HIS A 278 10.27 43.95 -11.23
N VAL A 279 9.47 43.50 -12.20
CA VAL A 279 10.01 43.05 -13.51
C VAL A 279 10.68 44.21 -14.25
N SER A 280 10.07 45.40 -14.30
CA SER A 280 10.69 46.58 -14.91
C SER A 280 11.98 46.99 -14.21
N THR A 281 12.04 46.90 -12.87
CA THR A 281 13.27 47.14 -12.11
C THR A 281 14.36 46.13 -12.45
N ALA A 282 14.01 44.84 -12.54
CA ALA A 282 14.94 43.77 -12.91
C ALA A 282 15.49 43.96 -14.33
N VAL A 283 14.61 44.31 -15.28
CA VAL A 283 14.99 44.55 -16.68
C VAL A 283 15.90 45.76 -16.78
N ALA A 284 15.61 46.87 -16.09
CA ALA A 284 16.49 48.04 -16.08
C ALA A 284 17.88 47.73 -15.50
N LYS A 285 17.95 47.02 -14.37
CA LYS A 285 19.23 46.56 -13.78
C LYS A 285 20.01 45.65 -14.73
N LYS A 286 19.32 44.81 -15.51
CA LYS A 286 19.94 43.89 -16.47
C LYS A 286 20.39 44.63 -17.73
N LEU A 287 19.60 45.54 -18.28
CA LEU A 287 19.96 46.37 -19.45
C LEU A 287 21.17 47.28 -19.17
N ALA A 288 21.36 47.72 -17.93
CA ALA A 288 22.57 48.44 -17.52
C ALA A 288 23.86 47.60 -17.66
N LYS A 289 23.75 46.26 -17.64
CA LYS A 289 24.89 45.32 -17.71
C LYS A 289 24.96 44.52 -19.01
N SER A 290 23.86 44.39 -19.75
CA SER A 290 23.78 43.57 -20.96
C SER A 290 22.89 44.21 -22.02
N LYS A 291 23.26 44.04 -23.30
CA LYS A 291 22.60 44.69 -24.44
C LYS A 291 21.20 44.16 -24.78
N ALA A 292 20.79 43.03 -24.19
CA ALA A 292 19.50 42.40 -24.47
C ALA A 292 18.93 41.71 -23.22
N VAL A 293 17.61 41.69 -23.12
CA VAL A 293 16.86 41.00 -22.06
C VAL A 293 15.68 40.27 -22.70
N ILE A 294 15.47 39.02 -22.30
CA ILE A 294 14.29 38.24 -22.67
C ILE A 294 13.32 38.30 -21.50
N ILE A 295 12.07 38.65 -21.78
CA ILE A 295 10.99 38.71 -20.80
C ILE A 295 9.96 37.66 -21.18
N GLN A 296 9.71 36.71 -20.28
CA GLN A 296 8.63 35.73 -20.42
C GLN A 296 7.50 36.10 -19.48
N GLY A 297 6.26 35.98 -19.95
CA GLY A 297 5.08 36.20 -19.13
C GLY A 297 3.82 35.72 -19.84
N GLU A 298 2.81 35.35 -19.06
CA GLU A 298 1.51 34.93 -19.58
C GLU A 298 0.78 36.09 -20.29
N MET A 299 -0.02 35.76 -21.30
CA MET A 299 -0.86 36.74 -22.00
C MET A 299 -1.80 37.43 -20.99
N SER A 300 -2.09 38.72 -21.20
CA SER A 300 -2.93 39.57 -20.32
C SER A 300 -2.31 40.07 -19.00
N THR A 301 -1.08 39.68 -18.65
CA THR A 301 -0.37 40.20 -17.45
C THR A 301 0.31 41.57 -17.65
N GLY A 302 -0.02 42.28 -18.74
CA GLY A 302 0.57 43.57 -19.11
C GLY A 302 1.98 43.49 -19.70
N SER A 303 2.27 42.46 -20.50
CA SER A 303 3.53 42.32 -21.27
C SER A 303 3.88 43.58 -22.08
N ALA A 304 2.89 44.22 -22.72
CA ALA A 304 3.09 45.46 -23.47
C ALA A 304 3.56 46.64 -22.59
N ALA A 305 3.01 46.77 -21.37
CA ALA A 305 3.42 47.80 -20.43
C ALA A 305 4.85 47.54 -19.91
N ARG A 306 5.20 46.27 -19.65
CA ARG A 306 6.55 45.87 -19.22
C ARG A 306 7.62 46.18 -20.27
N SER A 307 7.36 45.91 -21.56
CA SER A 307 8.30 46.19 -22.65
C SER A 307 8.48 47.68 -22.92
N ALA A 308 7.40 48.46 -22.93
CA ALA A 308 7.46 49.91 -23.21
C ALA A 308 8.30 50.68 -22.17
N ILE A 309 8.33 50.21 -20.92
CA ILE A 309 9.00 50.89 -19.80
C ILE A 309 10.52 50.61 -19.77
N SER A 310 10.96 49.51 -20.39
CA SER A 310 12.38 49.14 -20.44
C SER A 310 13.22 49.93 -21.46
N VAL A 311 12.58 50.76 -22.29
CA VAL A 311 13.22 51.51 -23.40
C VAL A 311 13.32 53.02 -23.10
N ALA A 312 12.74 53.50 -21.99
CA ALA A 312 12.83 54.90 -21.54
C ALA A 312 13.96 55.08 -20.52
#